data_AF-A0A316PXW7-F1
#
_entry.id   AF-A0A316PXW7-F1
#
_cell.length_a   1.000
_cell.length_b   1.000
_cell.length_c   1.000
_cell.angle_alpha   90.00
_cell.angle_beta   90.00
_cell.angle_gamma   90.00
#
_symmetry.space_group_name_H-M   'P 1'
#
loop_
_entity.id
_entity.type
_entity.pdbx_description
1 polymer ?
#
loop_
_entity_poly.entity_id
_entity_poly.type
_entity_poly.pdbx_seq_one_letter_code
_entity_poly.pdbx_strand_id
1 'polypeptide(L)'
;MPEYSGVSNGKTQLYFSKIEMCIKENPLILLNACTMHFYSALYGDKSDICKYMIFDKSDFDKIHKAVSCVFKKITCFISKTTDNEDIYIYKVQGINELGEKLLIKMEENKSIPKMWQDLYLSGKCPENEAEGVYAFKSNDKVYKEESKMLDSLLENPFFSSMDVSNLTVEEAEETPYIGKILDVNKNALFCFERHCGYCIKTLCW
;
A
#
# COMPACT_ATOMS: atom_id res chain seq x y z
N MET A 1 18.50 21.29 38.63
CA MET A 1 17.45 20.68 37.78
C MET A 1 16.45 21.77 37.46
N PRO A 2 16.31 22.21 36.19
CA PRO A 2 15.17 23.01 35.78
C PRO A 2 14.08 22.10 35.21
N GLU A 3 12.86 22.32 35.69
CA GLU A 3 11.61 21.73 35.22
C GLU A 3 11.32 22.18 33.78
N TYR A 4 11.12 21.23 32.87
CA TYR A 4 10.57 21.50 31.54
C TYR A 4 9.05 21.37 31.60
N SER A 5 8.39 22.50 31.78
CA SER A 5 6.95 22.68 31.69
C SER A 5 6.49 22.71 30.22
N GLY A 6 5.73 21.69 29.83
CA GLY A 6 4.35 21.88 29.38
C GLY A 6 4.03 22.59 28.07
N VAL A 7 4.94 22.78 27.10
CA VAL A 7 4.61 23.39 25.80
C VAL A 7 5.12 22.57 24.61
N SER A 8 4.53 21.40 24.34
CA SER A 8 4.78 20.69 23.06
C SER A 8 3.67 19.75 22.54
N ASN A 9 2.61 19.46 23.31
CA ASN A 9 1.63 18.45 22.89
C ASN A 9 0.65 18.92 21.80
N GLY A 10 0.16 20.17 21.84
CA GLY A 10 -0.89 20.62 20.92
C GLY A 10 -0.46 20.76 19.44
N LYS A 11 0.75 21.27 19.18
CA LYS A 11 1.28 21.41 17.80
C LYS A 11 1.61 20.05 17.18
N THR A 12 2.17 19.15 17.98
CA THR A 12 2.49 17.79 17.55
C THR A 12 1.22 17.01 17.24
N GLN A 13 0.19 17.09 18.08
CA GLN A 13 -1.09 16.41 17.85
C GLN A 13 -1.84 16.92 16.60
N LEU A 14 -1.82 18.25 16.35
CA LEU A 14 -2.39 18.85 15.15
C LEU A 14 -1.61 18.51 13.86
N TYR A 15 -0.31 18.25 14.01
CA TYR A 15 0.56 17.81 12.91
C TYR A 15 0.27 16.35 12.54
N PHE A 16 0.13 15.49 13.55
CA PHE A 16 -0.29 14.09 13.39
C PHE A 16 -1.65 13.98 12.70
N SER A 17 -2.63 14.80 13.09
CA SER A 17 -3.97 14.76 12.48
C SER A 17 -3.96 15.15 11.00
N LYS A 18 -3.08 16.06 10.58
CA LYS A 18 -2.94 16.45 9.17
C LYS A 18 -2.31 15.35 8.32
N ILE A 19 -1.29 14.67 8.84
CA ILE A 19 -0.66 13.54 8.16
C ILE A 19 -1.64 12.37 8.06
N GLU A 20 -2.32 12.05 9.16
CA GLU A 20 -3.34 10.99 9.19
C GLU A 20 -4.42 11.23 8.14
N MET A 21 -4.96 12.46 8.06
CA MET A 21 -5.95 12.84 7.05
C MET A 21 -5.40 12.69 5.63
N CYS A 22 -4.17 13.16 5.37
CA CYS A 22 -3.53 12.99 4.07
C CYS A 22 -3.39 11.51 3.69
N ILE A 23 -2.98 10.63 4.61
CA ILE A 23 -2.88 9.19 4.34
C ILE A 23 -4.25 8.60 4.03
N LYS A 24 -5.29 8.96 4.79
CA LYS A 24 -6.67 8.50 4.58
C LYS A 24 -7.23 8.91 3.22
N GLU A 25 -6.90 10.11 2.76
CA GLU A 25 -7.37 10.63 1.48
C GLU A 25 -6.57 10.11 0.28
N ASN A 26 -5.43 9.43 0.51
CA ASN A 26 -4.53 8.97 -0.55
C ASN A 26 -4.34 7.45 -0.48
N PRO A 27 -5.15 6.67 -1.22
CA PRO A 27 -5.13 5.22 -1.17
C PRO A 27 -3.77 4.58 -1.46
N LEU A 28 -2.97 5.17 -2.35
CA LEU A 28 -1.61 4.68 -2.64
C LEU A 28 -0.67 4.77 -1.43
N ILE A 29 -0.74 5.86 -0.66
CA ILE A 29 0.12 6.04 0.52
C ILE A 29 -0.27 5.03 1.59
N LEU A 30 -1.58 4.89 1.83
CA LEU A 30 -2.09 3.96 2.84
C LEU A 30 -1.80 2.49 2.46
N LEU A 31 -2.03 2.10 1.20
CA LEU A 31 -1.64 0.79 0.68
C LEU A 31 -0.16 0.52 0.95
N ASN A 32 0.73 1.42 0.54
CA ASN A 32 2.17 1.24 0.71
C ASN A 32 2.60 1.24 2.18
N ALA A 33 1.96 2.04 3.04
CA ALA A 33 2.20 2.00 4.48
C ALA A 33 1.83 0.63 5.07
N CYS A 34 0.64 0.11 4.74
CA CYS A 34 0.20 -1.23 5.16
C CYS A 34 1.16 -2.31 4.65
N THR A 35 1.55 -2.26 3.37
CA THR A 35 2.49 -3.23 2.78
C THR A 35 3.86 -3.18 3.46
N MET A 36 4.41 -1.99 3.73
CA MET A 36 5.69 -1.86 4.42
C MET A 36 5.61 -2.31 5.89
N HIS A 37 4.46 -2.10 6.55
CA HIS A 37 4.22 -2.62 7.89
C HIS A 37 4.19 -4.16 7.91
N PHE A 38 3.45 -4.77 6.98
CA PHE A 38 3.42 -6.21 6.80
C PHE A 38 4.82 -6.80 6.62
N TYR A 39 5.64 -6.20 5.74
CA TYR A 39 6.99 -6.66 5.52
C TYR A 39 7.96 -6.40 6.68
N SER A 40 7.74 -5.32 7.44
CA SER A 40 8.45 -5.08 8.69
C SER A 40 8.14 -6.19 9.72
N ALA A 41 6.87 -6.61 9.83
CA ALA A 41 6.46 -7.67 10.74
C ALA A 41 7.03 -9.05 10.34
N LEU A 42 7.07 -9.36 9.05
CA LEU A 42 7.57 -10.66 8.56
C LEU A 42 9.09 -10.77 8.58
N TYR A 43 9.80 -9.70 8.20
CA TYR A 43 11.24 -9.77 7.88
C TYR A 43 12.10 -8.84 8.73
N GLY A 44 11.47 -8.01 9.56
CA GLY A 44 12.15 -6.97 10.33
C GLY A 44 12.81 -5.91 9.45
N ASP A 45 13.78 -5.20 10.03
CA ASP A 45 14.48 -4.08 9.38
C ASP A 45 15.36 -4.49 8.17
N LYS A 46 15.49 -5.79 7.90
CA LYS A 46 16.31 -6.32 6.81
C LYS A 46 15.56 -6.45 5.47
N SER A 47 14.25 -6.20 5.44
CA SER A 47 13.48 -6.25 4.20
C SER A 47 14.06 -5.28 3.15
N ASP A 48 14.41 -5.80 1.99
CA ASP A 48 14.86 -5.05 0.82
C ASP A 48 13.70 -4.72 -0.15
N ILE A 49 12.47 -5.12 0.21
CA ILE A 49 11.29 -4.90 -0.60
C ILE A 49 11.03 -3.41 -0.71
N CYS A 50 10.90 -2.96 -1.94
CA CYS A 50 10.58 -1.59 -2.28
C CYS A 50 9.31 -1.54 -3.11
N LYS A 51 8.57 -0.45 -2.98
CA LYS A 51 7.39 -0.18 -3.79
C LYS A 51 7.49 1.21 -4.40
N TYR A 52 6.86 1.35 -5.56
CA TYR A 52 6.81 2.60 -6.29
C TYR A 52 5.43 3.22 -6.16
N MET A 53 5.40 4.54 -5.99
CA MET A 53 4.18 5.34 -6.07
C MET A 53 4.43 6.46 -7.08
N ILE A 54 3.51 6.64 -8.03
CA ILE A 54 3.65 7.63 -9.09
C ILE A 54 2.51 8.64 -8.96
N PHE A 55 2.86 9.91 -9.01
CA PHE A 55 1.92 11.02 -8.84
C PHE A 55 2.18 12.11 -9.88
N ASP A 56 1.11 12.82 -10.23
CA ASP A 56 1.26 14.08 -10.95
C ASP A 56 1.80 15.19 -10.02
N LYS A 57 2.11 16.33 -10.63
CA LYS A 57 2.63 17.50 -9.90
C LYS A 57 1.65 18.06 -8.87
N SER A 58 0.35 18.03 -9.17
CA SER A 58 -0.68 18.63 -8.32
C SER A 58 -0.85 17.85 -7.01
N ASP A 59 -0.65 16.53 -7.06
CA ASP A 59 -0.71 15.66 -5.89
C ASP A 59 0.61 15.62 -5.13
N PHE A 60 1.74 15.71 -5.83
CA PHE A 60 3.08 15.74 -5.22
C PHE A 60 3.18 16.75 -4.06
N ASP A 61 2.76 17.99 -4.26
CA ASP A 61 2.86 19.06 -3.26
C ASP A 61 2.04 18.77 -2.00
N LYS A 62 0.92 18.03 -2.16
CA LYS A 62 0.03 17.66 -1.06
C LYS A 62 0.60 16.50 -0.24
N ILE A 63 1.21 15.52 -0.92
CA ILE A 63 1.58 14.24 -0.32
C ILE A 63 3.02 14.17 0.16
N HIS A 64 3.93 14.99 -0.39
CA HIS A 64 5.38 14.85 -0.16
C HIS A 64 5.71 14.75 1.32
N LYS A 65 5.11 15.65 2.11
CA LYS A 65 5.29 15.70 3.55
C LYS A 65 4.79 14.44 4.27
N ALA A 66 3.65 13.88 3.84
CA ALA A 66 3.11 12.66 4.42
C ALA A 66 4.03 11.47 4.11
N VAL A 67 4.46 11.32 2.85
CA VAL A 67 5.41 10.27 2.42
C VAL A 67 6.70 10.36 3.24
N SER A 68 7.32 11.54 3.34
CA SER A 68 8.53 11.77 4.15
C SER A 68 8.38 11.48 5.64
N CYS A 69 7.16 11.56 6.19
CA CYS A 69 6.91 11.28 7.59
C CYS A 69 6.59 9.81 7.88
N VAL A 70 6.21 9.01 6.88
CA VAL A 70 5.72 7.64 7.09
C VAL A 70 6.79 6.58 6.81
N PHE A 71 7.60 6.79 5.78
CA PHE A 71 8.53 5.76 5.30
C PHE A 71 9.97 5.97 5.83
N LYS A 72 10.74 4.88 5.94
CA LYS A 72 12.13 4.88 6.44
C LYS A 72 13.12 5.37 5.37
N LYS A 73 13.05 4.83 4.16
CA LYS A 73 13.92 5.18 3.03
C LYS A 73 13.07 5.60 1.86
N ILE A 74 13.41 6.75 1.28
CA ILE A 74 12.63 7.38 0.22
C ILE A 74 13.60 7.91 -0.82
N THR A 75 13.37 7.55 -2.08
CA THR A 75 13.98 8.24 -3.21
C THR A 75 12.87 8.78 -4.10
N CYS A 76 13.01 10.02 -4.54
CA CYS A 76 12.05 10.66 -5.45
C CYS A 76 12.77 11.02 -6.75
N PHE A 77 12.17 10.62 -7.86
CA PHE A 77 12.65 10.91 -9.21
C PHE A 77 11.57 11.64 -9.98
N ILE A 78 11.98 12.50 -10.91
CA ILE A 78 11.07 13.14 -11.86
C ILE A 78 11.26 12.44 -13.19
N SER A 79 10.16 11.99 -13.78
CA SER A 79 10.11 11.41 -15.13
C SER A 79 9.04 12.14 -15.95
N LYS A 80 8.84 11.70 -17.19
CA LYS A 80 7.84 12.25 -18.08
C LYS A 80 6.92 11.18 -18.64
N THR A 81 5.65 11.51 -18.80
CA THR A 81 4.70 10.71 -19.58
C THR A 81 5.05 10.78 -21.07
N THR A 82 4.37 9.95 -21.87
CA THR A 82 4.42 10.03 -23.34
C THR A 82 3.99 11.39 -23.87
N ASP A 83 3.11 12.08 -23.15
CA ASP A 83 2.62 13.42 -23.47
C ASP A 83 3.50 14.54 -22.89
N ASN A 84 4.72 14.20 -22.44
CA ASN A 84 5.75 15.12 -21.94
C ASN A 84 5.37 15.85 -20.64
N GLU A 85 4.38 15.34 -19.90
CA GLU A 85 3.96 15.83 -18.59
C GLU A 85 4.87 15.29 -17.49
N ASP A 86 5.21 16.13 -16.51
CA ASP A 86 6.08 15.73 -15.39
C ASP A 86 5.32 14.82 -14.42
N ILE A 87 5.92 13.67 -14.11
CA ILE A 87 5.46 12.73 -13.08
C ILE A 87 6.53 12.52 -12.02
N TYR A 88 6.08 12.34 -10.78
CA TYR A 88 6.92 12.16 -9.61
C TYR A 88 6.83 10.71 -9.15
N ILE A 89 7.97 10.03 -9.15
CA ILE A 89 8.09 8.63 -8.80
C ILE A 89 8.78 8.51 -7.44
N TYR A 90 8.03 8.11 -6.43
CA TYR A 90 8.56 7.73 -5.13
C TYR A 90 8.91 6.25 -5.10
N LYS A 91 10.16 5.94 -4.81
CA LYS A 91 10.58 4.61 -4.35
C LYS A 91 10.64 4.65 -2.83
N VAL A 92 9.81 3.84 -2.17
CA VAL A 92 9.74 3.74 -0.71
C VAL A 92 10.16 2.37 -0.22
N GLN A 93 10.82 2.33 0.94
CA GLN A 93 11.21 1.10 1.63
C GLN A 93 11.11 1.31 3.14
N GLY A 94 10.45 0.36 3.80
CA GLY A 94 10.24 0.31 5.24
C GLY A 94 9.30 1.40 5.75
N ILE A 95 8.59 1.08 6.83
CA ILE A 95 7.78 2.03 7.59
C ILE A 95 8.54 2.48 8.83
N ASN A 96 8.45 3.76 9.19
CA ASN A 96 9.10 4.28 10.39
C ASN A 96 8.15 4.24 11.61
N GLU A 97 8.67 4.51 12.81
CA GLU A 97 7.86 4.45 14.04
C GLU A 97 6.62 5.35 14.02
N LEU A 98 6.70 6.50 13.34
CA LEU A 98 5.58 7.42 13.21
C LEU A 98 4.49 6.82 12.32
N GLY A 99 4.88 6.26 11.18
CA GLY A 99 4.00 5.53 10.27
C GLY A 99 3.31 4.35 10.96
N GLU A 100 4.05 3.56 11.73
CA GLU A 100 3.49 2.43 12.50
C GLU A 100 2.44 2.89 13.52
N LYS A 101 2.77 3.91 14.32
CA LYS A 101 1.81 4.49 15.29
C LYS A 101 0.55 5.02 14.61
N LEU A 102 0.69 5.62 13.42
CA LEU A 102 -0.46 6.10 12.64
C LEU A 102 -1.33 4.93 12.14
N LEU A 103 -0.73 3.87 11.61
CA LEU A 103 -1.48 2.70 11.14
C LEU A 103 -2.25 2.02 12.27
N ILE A 104 -1.61 1.79 13.42
CA ILE A 104 -2.25 1.20 14.60
C ILE A 104 -3.46 2.04 15.01
N LYS A 105 -3.28 3.36 15.14
CA LYS A 105 -4.38 4.28 15.48
C LYS A 105 -5.49 4.26 14.42
N MET A 106 -5.15 4.16 13.14
CA MET A 106 -6.13 4.11 12.05
C MET A 106 -6.91 2.79 12.04
N GLU A 107 -6.26 1.68 12.39
CA GLU A 107 -6.87 0.37 12.56
C GLU A 107 -7.86 0.37 13.75
N GLU A 108 -7.43 0.84 14.92
CA GLU A 108 -8.27 0.99 16.12
C GLU A 108 -9.53 1.83 15.84
N ASN A 109 -9.39 2.88 15.02
CA ASN A 109 -10.48 3.76 14.61
C ASN A 109 -11.24 3.29 13.36
N LYS A 110 -11.02 2.05 12.90
CA LYS A 110 -11.69 1.43 11.74
C LYS A 110 -11.61 2.28 10.46
N SER A 111 -10.53 3.03 10.30
CA SER A 111 -10.30 3.92 9.15
C SER A 111 -9.58 3.24 7.99
N ILE A 112 -9.07 2.02 8.19
CA ILE A 112 -8.43 1.21 7.15
C ILE A 112 -9.50 0.32 6.51
N PRO A 113 -9.71 0.35 5.19
CA PRO A 113 -10.56 -0.60 4.47
C PRO A 113 -10.28 -2.06 4.82
N LYS A 114 -11.36 -2.86 4.85
CA LYS A 114 -11.30 -4.28 5.22
C LYS A 114 -10.32 -5.07 4.34
N MET A 115 -10.31 -4.82 3.03
CA MET A 115 -9.33 -5.39 2.09
C MET A 115 -7.88 -5.25 2.56
N TRP A 116 -7.43 -4.05 2.95
CA TRP A 116 -6.04 -3.86 3.40
C TRP A 116 -5.77 -4.47 4.77
N GLN A 117 -6.78 -4.50 5.65
CA GLN A 117 -6.64 -5.24 6.90
C GLN A 117 -6.43 -6.72 6.62
N ASP A 118 -7.23 -7.31 5.73
CA ASP A 118 -7.16 -8.72 5.39
C ASP A 118 -5.82 -9.07 4.73
N LEU A 119 -5.34 -8.23 3.81
CA LEU A 119 -4.08 -8.44 3.09
C LEU A 119 -2.83 -8.17 3.92
N TYR A 120 -2.82 -7.18 4.80
CA TYR A 120 -1.58 -6.67 5.40
C TYR A 120 -1.55 -6.66 6.93
N LEU A 121 -2.71 -6.63 7.60
CA LEU A 121 -2.80 -6.47 9.05
C LEU A 121 -3.40 -7.68 9.77
N SER A 122 -3.92 -8.68 9.05
CA SER A 122 -4.57 -9.86 9.63
C SER A 122 -3.62 -10.77 10.41
N GLY A 123 -2.31 -10.54 10.34
CA GLY A 123 -1.29 -11.34 11.02
C GLY A 123 -1.13 -12.76 10.45
N LYS A 124 -1.84 -13.08 9.36
CA LYS A 124 -1.58 -14.29 8.58
C LYS A 124 -0.18 -14.19 7.96
N CYS A 125 0.52 -15.33 7.92
CA CYS A 125 1.81 -15.44 7.26
C CYS A 125 1.61 -15.96 5.82
N PRO A 126 2.46 -15.55 4.87
CA PRO A 126 2.41 -16.07 3.50
C PRO A 126 2.52 -17.60 3.48
N GLU A 127 1.60 -18.26 2.78
CA GLU A 127 1.74 -19.67 2.46
C GLU A 127 2.81 -19.88 1.36
N ASN A 128 3.65 -20.90 1.54
CA ASN A 128 4.65 -21.30 0.55
C ASN A 128 3.95 -22.01 -0.61
N GLU A 129 3.91 -21.37 -1.78
CA GLU A 129 3.39 -21.98 -3.00
C GLU A 129 4.49 -22.28 -4.03
N ALA A 130 4.12 -23.09 -5.02
CA ALA A 130 4.97 -23.44 -6.15
C ALA A 130 5.26 -22.20 -7.02
N GLU A 131 6.49 -22.10 -7.55
CA GLU A 131 6.88 -21.02 -8.46
C GLU A 131 5.99 -21.02 -9.72
N GLY A 132 5.47 -19.86 -10.11
CA GLY A 132 4.61 -19.77 -11.28
C GLY A 132 4.01 -18.39 -11.56
N VAL A 133 3.40 -18.26 -12.73
CA VAL A 133 2.53 -17.15 -13.12
C VAL A 133 1.19 -17.73 -13.53
N TYR A 134 0.12 -17.28 -12.89
CA TYR A 134 -1.23 -17.80 -13.06
C TYR A 134 -2.11 -16.72 -13.66
N ALA A 135 -2.87 -17.06 -14.70
CA ALA A 135 -3.80 -16.13 -15.32
C ALA A 135 -5.17 -16.25 -14.67
N PHE A 136 -5.66 -15.16 -14.10
CA PHE A 136 -7.01 -15.08 -13.54
C PHE A 136 -7.97 -14.58 -14.61
N LYS A 137 -9.15 -15.19 -14.66
CA LYS A 137 -10.27 -14.72 -15.47
C LYS A 137 -11.42 -14.39 -14.54
N SER A 138 -12.13 -13.31 -14.86
CA SER A 138 -13.37 -12.99 -14.17
C SER A 138 -14.32 -14.20 -14.25
N ASN A 139 -14.69 -14.74 -13.10
CA ASN A 139 -15.79 -15.69 -12.98
C ASN A 139 -17.10 -14.89 -12.91
N ASP A 140 -18.19 -15.41 -13.49
CA ASP A 140 -19.53 -14.77 -13.42
C ASP A 140 -20.09 -14.68 -11.98
N LYS A 141 -19.37 -15.22 -10.98
CA LYS A 141 -19.70 -15.06 -9.57
C LYS A 141 -19.32 -13.65 -9.12
N VAL A 142 -20.30 -12.77 -9.17
CA VAL A 142 -20.21 -11.35 -8.80
C VAL A 142 -20.04 -11.20 -7.28
N TYR A 143 -18.81 -11.26 -6.80
CA TYR A 143 -18.46 -10.72 -5.49
C TYR A 143 -17.84 -9.34 -5.71
N LYS A 144 -18.65 -8.30 -5.87
CA LYS A 144 -18.13 -6.93 -6.04
C LYS A 144 -18.07 -6.24 -4.68
N GLU A 145 -16.87 -5.83 -4.27
CA GLU A 145 -16.70 -5.02 -3.08
C GLU A 145 -17.02 -3.54 -3.34
N GLU A 146 -17.88 -2.96 -2.50
CA GLU A 146 -18.09 -1.52 -2.45
C GLU A 146 -16.96 -0.84 -1.66
N SER A 147 -15.84 -0.57 -2.34
CA SER A 147 -14.71 0.16 -1.77
C SER A 147 -14.30 1.33 -2.66
N LYS A 148 -14.62 2.55 -2.20
CA LYS A 148 -14.24 3.81 -2.87
C LYS A 148 -12.72 3.98 -2.97
N MET A 149 -11.97 3.50 -1.98
CA MET A 149 -10.51 3.57 -2.02
C MET A 149 -9.93 2.65 -3.09
N LEU A 150 -10.54 1.47 -3.30
CA LEU A 150 -10.15 0.59 -4.39
C LEU A 150 -10.54 1.19 -5.74
N ASP A 151 -11.71 1.84 -5.85
CA ASP A 151 -12.09 2.58 -7.07
C ASP A 151 -11.05 3.64 -7.42
N SER A 152 -10.69 4.51 -6.46
CA SER A 152 -9.67 5.54 -6.68
C SER A 152 -8.27 4.97 -6.98
N LEU A 153 -7.93 3.78 -6.46
CA LEU A 153 -6.70 3.09 -6.85
C LEU A 153 -6.74 2.63 -8.31
N LEU A 154 -7.84 2.00 -8.73
CA LEU A 154 -8.00 1.45 -10.08
C LEU A 154 -8.17 2.52 -11.16
N GLU A 155 -8.62 3.72 -10.78
CA GLU A 155 -8.63 4.91 -11.65
C GLU A 155 -7.24 5.49 -11.87
N ASN A 156 -6.25 5.16 -11.03
CA ASN A 156 -4.88 5.67 -11.20
C ASN A 156 -4.17 4.92 -12.35
N PRO A 157 -3.75 5.61 -13.43
CA PRO A 157 -3.17 4.97 -14.61
C PRO A 157 -1.80 4.33 -14.36
N PHE A 158 -1.16 4.63 -13.23
CA PHE A 158 0.14 4.09 -12.86
C PHE A 158 0.03 2.93 -11.85
N PHE A 159 -1.16 2.60 -11.37
CA PHE A 159 -1.39 1.49 -10.46
C PHE A 159 -1.73 0.20 -11.21
N SER A 160 -0.74 -0.69 -11.33
CA SER A 160 -0.85 -1.91 -12.16
C SER A 160 -0.61 -3.21 -11.39
N SER A 161 -0.40 -3.14 -10.07
CA SER A 161 -0.18 -4.35 -9.28
C SER A 161 -0.51 -4.17 -7.80
N MET A 162 -0.88 -5.27 -7.15
CA MET A 162 -1.17 -5.36 -5.73
C MET A 162 -0.47 -6.56 -5.12
N ASP A 163 0.12 -6.36 -3.95
CA ASP A 163 0.73 -7.43 -3.19
C ASP A 163 -0.33 -8.26 -2.48
N VAL A 164 -0.37 -9.56 -2.77
CA VAL A 164 -1.36 -10.51 -2.29
C VAL A 164 -0.68 -11.71 -1.64
N SER A 165 0.53 -11.49 -1.09
CA SER A 165 1.33 -12.49 -0.39
C SER A 165 0.59 -13.19 0.75
N ASN A 166 -0.51 -12.61 1.22
CA ASN A 166 -1.31 -13.16 2.29
C ASN A 166 -2.48 -14.07 1.85
N LEU A 167 -2.70 -14.23 0.54
CA LEU A 167 -3.77 -15.06 -0.04
C LEU A 167 -3.20 -16.26 -0.78
N THR A 168 -3.83 -17.44 -0.68
CA THR A 168 -3.57 -18.53 -1.63
C THR A 168 -4.15 -18.22 -3.01
N VAL A 169 -3.80 -19.01 -4.04
CA VAL A 169 -4.45 -18.93 -5.36
C VAL A 169 -5.96 -19.13 -5.22
N GLU A 170 -6.40 -20.15 -4.48
CA GLU A 170 -7.82 -20.43 -4.28
C GLU A 170 -8.52 -19.30 -3.53
N GLU A 171 -7.90 -18.76 -2.47
CA GLU A 171 -8.45 -17.60 -1.75
C GLU A 171 -8.58 -16.39 -2.68
N ALA A 172 -7.60 -16.13 -3.55
CA ALA A 172 -7.64 -15.03 -4.49
C ALA A 172 -8.79 -15.17 -5.52
N GLU A 173 -9.09 -16.39 -5.99
CA GLU A 173 -10.19 -16.64 -6.93
C GLU A 173 -11.58 -16.37 -6.32
N GLU A 174 -11.71 -16.52 -5.01
CA GLU A 174 -12.96 -16.33 -4.26
C GLU A 174 -13.10 -14.93 -3.65
N THR A 175 -12.06 -14.10 -3.76
CA THR A 175 -11.97 -12.83 -3.05
C THR A 175 -12.66 -11.67 -3.80
N PRO A 176 -13.60 -10.94 -3.16
CA PRO A 176 -14.38 -9.89 -3.82
C PRO A 176 -13.57 -8.77 -4.50
N TYR A 177 -12.54 -8.25 -3.83
CA TYR A 177 -11.72 -7.17 -4.39
C TYR A 177 -10.85 -7.61 -5.57
N ILE A 178 -10.45 -8.89 -5.64
CA ILE A 178 -9.77 -9.46 -6.80
C ILE A 178 -10.74 -9.52 -8.00
N GLY A 179 -11.99 -9.94 -7.75
CA GLY A 179 -13.06 -9.89 -8.75
C GLY A 179 -13.28 -8.49 -9.32
N LYS A 180 -13.25 -7.47 -8.46
CA LYS A 180 -13.35 -6.06 -8.90
C LYS A 180 -12.16 -5.59 -9.74
N ILE A 181 -10.93 -6.02 -9.43
CA ILE A 181 -9.75 -5.75 -10.27
C ILE A 181 -9.93 -6.37 -11.66
N LEU A 182 -10.43 -7.61 -11.71
CA LEU A 182 -10.68 -8.35 -12.94
C LEU A 182 -11.79 -7.75 -13.82
N ASP A 183 -12.77 -7.07 -13.21
CA ASP A 183 -13.80 -6.32 -13.95
C ASP A 183 -13.21 -5.15 -14.74
N VAL A 184 -12.22 -4.46 -14.16
CA VAL A 184 -11.50 -3.36 -14.82
C VAL A 184 -10.50 -3.90 -15.84
N ASN A 185 -9.78 -4.97 -15.46
CA ASN A 185 -8.76 -5.60 -16.30
C ASN A 185 -9.01 -7.10 -16.41
N LYS A 186 -9.64 -7.51 -17.52
CA LYS A 186 -10.12 -8.89 -17.75
C LYS A 186 -9.03 -9.96 -17.71
N ASN A 187 -7.76 -9.56 -17.77
CA ASN A 187 -6.60 -10.44 -17.80
C ASN A 187 -5.60 -10.02 -16.72
N ALA A 188 -5.92 -10.26 -15.45
CA ALA A 188 -4.93 -10.12 -14.37
C ALA A 188 -4.07 -11.39 -14.27
N LEU A 189 -2.81 -11.18 -13.93
CA LEU A 189 -1.80 -12.22 -13.72
C LEU A 189 -1.41 -12.24 -12.26
N PHE A 190 -1.37 -13.40 -11.64
CA PHE A 190 -0.82 -13.60 -10.31
C PHE A 190 0.59 -14.17 -10.46
N CYS A 191 1.58 -13.41 -10.04
CA CYS A 191 2.99 -13.71 -10.15
C CYS A 191 3.58 -14.09 -8.78
N PHE A 192 4.31 -15.20 -8.76
CA PHE A 192 5.12 -15.61 -7.62
C PHE A 192 6.60 -15.39 -7.93
N GLU A 193 7.24 -14.46 -7.25
CA GLU A 193 8.65 -14.12 -7.47
C GLU A 193 9.49 -14.43 -6.23
N ARG A 194 10.69 -14.99 -6.45
CA ARG A 194 11.69 -15.15 -5.40
C ARG A 194 12.61 -13.93 -5.36
N HIS A 195 12.29 -12.97 -4.50
CA HIS A 195 13.18 -11.84 -4.25
C HIS A 195 14.11 -12.18 -3.09
N CYS A 196 15.43 -12.24 -3.34
CA CYS A 196 16.47 -12.41 -2.32
C CYS A 196 16.25 -13.55 -1.29
N GLY A 197 15.60 -14.64 -1.70
CA GLY A 197 15.35 -15.81 -0.85
C GLY A 197 13.95 -15.88 -0.21
N TYR A 198 13.03 -14.99 -0.58
CA TYR A 198 11.65 -14.93 -0.07
C TYR A 198 10.65 -15.00 -1.22
N CYS A 199 9.49 -15.63 -1.00
CA CYS A 199 8.40 -15.68 -1.97
C CYS A 199 7.52 -14.44 -1.85
N ILE A 200 7.37 -13.68 -2.94
CA ILE A 200 6.46 -12.54 -3.05
C ILE A 200 5.34 -12.94 -4.02
N LYS A 201 4.10 -12.72 -3.62
CA LYS A 201 2.93 -12.95 -4.46
C LYS A 201 2.31 -11.62 -4.87
N THR A 202 2.21 -11.38 -6.16
CA THR A 202 1.75 -10.11 -6.71
C THR A 202 0.68 -10.36 -7.75
N LEU A 203 -0.48 -9.73 -7.59
CA LEU A 203 -1.46 -9.62 -8.66
C LEU A 203 -1.06 -8.42 -9.54
N CYS A 204 -0.89 -8.65 -10.84
CA CYS A 204 -0.57 -7.67 -11.87
C CYS A 204 -1.73 -7.62 -12.87
N TRP A 205 -1.98 -6.47 -13.52
CA TRP A 205 -3.03 -6.36 -14.53
C TRP A 205 -2.77 -5.23 -15.53
#